data_AF-A0A8C7C670-F1
#
_entry.id   AF-A0A8C7C670-F1
#
_cell.length_a   1.000
_cell.length_b   1.000
_cell.length_c   1.000
_cell.angle_alpha   90.00
_cell.angle_beta   90.00
_cell.angle_gamma   90.00
#
_symmetry.space_group_name_H-M   'P 1'
#
loop_
_entity.id
_entity.type
_entity.pdbx_description
1 polymer ?
#
loop_
_entity_poly.entity_id
_entity_poly.type
_entity_poly.pdbx_seq_one_letter_code
_entity_poly.pdbx_strand_id
1 'polypeptide(L)'
;MTEWETAAPAVAETPDIKLFGKWSTDDVQINDISLQDLHCSEGEREDSTRMGRAGTVRRQAVDVSSLHCVNQAIWLQCTSAREAAFQNIKTIAECLADELINAAKGSSNSYAIKKKDELERVAKSNVDYLAVPSIKLSILGAASEK
;
A
#
# COMPACT_ATOMS: atom_id res chain seq x y z
N MET A 1 -53.72 21.50 -9.81
CA MET A 1 -53.17 21.93 -8.50
C MET A 1 -53.32 20.73 -7.58
N THR A 2 -52.32 19.85 -7.58
CA THR A 2 -52.23 18.70 -6.67
C THR A 2 -50.82 18.74 -6.12
N GLU A 3 -50.74 19.20 -4.88
CA GLU A 3 -49.55 19.26 -4.06
C GLU A 3 -49.02 17.83 -3.87
N TRP A 4 -47.81 17.59 -4.34
CA TRP A 4 -47.00 16.47 -3.91
C TRP A 4 -46.07 17.02 -2.84
N GLU A 5 -46.50 16.95 -1.58
CA GLU A 5 -45.54 17.01 -0.49
C GLU A 5 -44.65 15.78 -0.61
N THR A 6 -43.47 15.95 -1.19
CA THR A 6 -42.38 15.00 -0.96
C THR A 6 -42.03 15.09 0.51
N ALA A 7 -42.57 14.15 1.28
CA ALA A 7 -42.06 13.82 2.60
C ALA A 7 -40.53 13.70 2.49
N ALA A 8 -39.83 14.59 3.17
CA ALA A 8 -38.39 14.47 3.35
C ALA A 8 -38.09 13.05 3.86
N PRO A 9 -37.12 12.32 3.27
CA PRO A 9 -36.74 11.03 3.83
C PRO A 9 -36.30 11.28 5.28
N ALA A 10 -37.00 10.65 6.22
CA ALA A 10 -36.57 10.61 7.60
C ALA A 10 -35.12 10.13 7.61
N VAL A 11 -34.21 11.02 8.01
CA VAL A 11 -32.81 10.69 8.28
C VAL A 11 -32.87 9.71 9.45
N ALA A 12 -32.86 8.42 9.14
CA ALA A 12 -32.68 7.40 10.16
C ALA A 12 -31.31 7.68 10.77
N GLU A 13 -31.29 8.12 12.04
CA GLU A 13 -30.04 8.27 12.77
C GLU A 13 -29.37 6.89 12.77
N THR A 14 -28.31 6.76 11.98
CA THR A 14 -27.46 5.59 12.00
C THR A 14 -26.99 5.41 13.44
N PRO A 15 -27.13 4.22 14.04
CA PRO A 15 -26.69 4.01 15.41
C PRO A 15 -25.24 4.45 15.54
N ASP A 16 -24.91 5.17 16.61
CA ASP A 16 -23.57 5.63 16.93
C ASP A 16 -22.67 4.39 17.16
N ILE A 17 -22.02 3.92 16.09
CA ILE A 17 -21.21 2.69 16.07
C ILE A 17 -19.88 3.00 16.74
N LYS A 18 -19.79 2.67 18.03
CA LYS A 18 -18.55 2.82 18.80
C LYS A 18 -17.64 1.61 18.62
N LEU A 19 -16.45 1.85 18.08
CA LEU A 19 -15.38 0.86 17.98
C LEU A 19 -14.94 0.43 19.37
N PHE A 20 -14.90 -0.90 19.58
CA PHE A 20 -14.61 -1.52 20.89
C PHE A 20 -15.47 -1.00 22.05
N GLY A 21 -16.65 -0.42 21.75
CA GLY A 21 -17.55 0.19 22.74
C GLY A 21 -17.01 1.45 23.43
N LYS A 22 -15.89 2.01 22.98
CA LYS A 22 -15.22 3.16 23.62
C LYS A 22 -14.79 4.26 22.66
N TRP A 23 -14.42 3.93 21.43
CA TRP A 23 -13.86 4.87 20.46
C TRP A 23 -14.94 5.26 19.45
N SER A 24 -15.19 6.57 19.27
CA SER A 24 -15.98 7.09 18.14
C SER A 24 -15.08 7.16 16.90
N THR A 25 -15.68 7.09 15.72
CA THR A 25 -15.02 7.21 14.42
C THR A 25 -15.30 8.52 13.71
N ASP A 26 -16.12 9.39 14.29
CA ASP A 26 -16.70 10.55 13.58
C ASP A 26 -15.65 11.65 13.30
N ASP A 27 -14.58 11.68 14.09
CA ASP A 27 -13.46 12.62 14.00
C ASP A 27 -12.28 12.09 13.17
N VAL A 28 -12.35 10.85 12.67
CA VAL A 28 -11.28 10.25 11.87
C VAL A 28 -11.41 10.69 10.41
N GLN A 29 -10.63 11.70 10.03
CA GLN A 29 -10.56 12.19 8.66
C GLN A 29 -9.37 11.58 7.91
N ILE A 30 -9.62 11.14 6.68
CA ILE A 30 -8.60 10.64 5.76
C ILE A 30 -8.27 11.79 4.79
N ASN A 31 -7.08 12.38 4.93
CA ASN A 31 -6.72 13.65 4.28
C ASN A 31 -6.34 13.56 2.79
N ASP A 32 -6.07 12.37 2.25
CA ASP A 32 -5.73 12.20 0.83
C ASP A 32 -6.93 11.57 0.10
N ILE A 33 -7.39 12.20 -0.98
CA ILE A 33 -8.52 11.70 -1.78
C ILE A 33 -8.20 10.41 -2.55
N SER A 34 -6.91 10.11 -2.77
CA SER A 34 -6.45 8.79 -3.23
C SER A 34 -6.39 7.73 -2.11
N LEU A 35 -6.59 8.10 -0.84
CA LEU A 35 -6.63 7.18 0.32
C LEU A 35 -8.03 6.59 0.59
N GLN A 36 -9.03 6.88 -0.24
CA GLN A 36 -10.28 6.10 -0.23
C GLN A 36 -10.06 4.66 -0.76
N ASP A 37 -8.94 4.43 -1.45
CA ASP A 37 -8.28 3.12 -1.51
C ASP A 37 -7.28 3.04 -0.34
N LEU A 38 -7.66 2.27 0.68
CA LEU A 38 -7.09 2.27 2.03
C LEU A 38 -5.54 2.24 2.10
N HIS A 39 -4.97 2.94 3.09
CA HIS A 39 -3.65 2.64 3.69
C HIS A 39 -2.37 2.83 2.82
N CYS A 40 -2.49 3.39 1.60
CA CYS A 40 -1.44 3.39 0.57
C CYS A 40 -0.20 4.28 0.84
N SER A 41 -0.13 5.04 1.94
CA SER A 41 1.12 5.74 2.32
C SER A 41 2.19 4.79 2.86
N GLU A 42 1.78 3.64 3.39
CA GLU A 42 2.66 2.65 4.04
C GLU A 42 2.99 1.44 3.16
N GLY A 43 2.24 1.22 2.08
CA GLY A 43 2.49 0.12 1.14
C GLY A 43 3.27 0.57 -0.09
N GLU A 44 4.01 -0.35 -0.68
CA GLU A 44 4.79 -0.09 -1.90
C GLU A 44 3.86 0.39 -3.03
N ARG A 45 4.27 1.41 -3.78
CA ARG A 45 3.52 1.84 -4.97
C ARG A 45 3.91 1.05 -6.23
N GLU A 46 5.17 0.64 -6.29
CA GLU A 46 5.75 -0.12 -7.38
C GLU A 46 6.54 -1.29 -6.80
N ASP A 47 6.31 -2.49 -7.34
CA ASP A 47 7.08 -3.70 -7.02
C ASP A 47 7.75 -4.25 -8.28
N SER A 48 8.76 -5.10 -8.10
CA SER A 48 9.55 -5.68 -9.17
C SER A 48 9.19 -7.16 -9.39
N THR A 49 8.47 -7.44 -10.47
CA THR A 49 8.10 -8.82 -10.82
C THR A 49 9.14 -9.46 -11.73
N ARG A 50 9.39 -10.75 -11.48
CA ARG A 50 10.26 -11.60 -12.30
C ARG A 50 9.60 -11.87 -13.66
N MET A 51 10.13 -11.26 -14.73
CA MET A 51 9.63 -11.38 -16.10
C MET A 51 10.66 -12.03 -17.04
N GLY A 52 10.27 -13.11 -17.70
CA GLY A 52 11.11 -13.79 -18.70
C GLY A 52 10.62 -15.19 -19.05
N ARG A 53 11.07 -15.72 -20.19
CA ARG A 53 10.85 -17.12 -20.61
C ARG A 53 12.20 -17.82 -20.75
N ALA A 54 12.25 -19.06 -20.29
CA ALA A 54 13.30 -20.05 -20.56
C ALA A 54 14.75 -19.48 -20.60
N GLY A 55 15.29 -19.15 -19.41
CA GLY A 55 16.74 -18.94 -19.22
C GLY A 55 17.20 -17.49 -19.05
N THR A 56 16.53 -16.52 -19.67
CA THR A 56 16.81 -15.09 -19.43
C THR A 56 15.65 -14.47 -18.68
N VAL A 57 15.90 -14.10 -17.43
CA VAL A 57 14.88 -13.53 -16.56
C VAL A 57 15.36 -12.23 -15.96
N ARG A 58 14.53 -11.19 -16.12
CA ARG A 58 14.78 -9.84 -15.61
C ARG A 58 13.70 -9.47 -14.61
N ARG A 59 14.00 -8.52 -13.73
CA ARG A 59 12.98 -7.89 -12.88
C ARG A 59 12.44 -6.67 -13.62
N GLN A 60 11.13 -6.60 -13.73
CA GLN A 60 10.42 -5.47 -14.32
C GLN A 60 9.64 -4.78 -13.21
N ALA A 61 9.75 -3.46 -13.12
CA ALA A 61 8.88 -2.66 -12.27
C ALA A 61 7.45 -2.70 -12.83
N VAL A 62 6.49 -3.00 -11.96
CA VAL A 62 5.06 -3.09 -12.24
C VAL A 62 4.31 -2.41 -11.10
N ASP A 63 3.25 -1.69 -11.43
CA ASP A 63 2.36 -1.09 -10.44
C ASP A 63 1.62 -2.16 -9.64
N VAL A 64 1.47 -1.97 -8.33
CA VAL A 64 0.69 -2.87 -7.49
C VAL A 64 -0.78 -2.43 -7.41
N SER A 65 -1.68 -3.41 -7.35
CA SER A 65 -3.11 -3.12 -7.11
C SER A 65 -3.36 -2.58 -5.70
N SER A 66 -4.38 -1.74 -5.53
CA SER A 66 -4.74 -1.15 -4.24
C SER A 66 -5.01 -2.19 -3.14
N LEU A 67 -5.64 -3.32 -3.47
CA LEU A 67 -5.84 -4.42 -2.52
C LEU A 67 -4.52 -5.10 -2.09
N HIS A 68 -3.57 -5.25 -3.01
CA HIS A 68 -2.26 -5.85 -2.69
C HIS A 68 -1.47 -4.95 -1.74
N CYS A 69 -1.52 -3.64 -1.97
CA CYS A 69 -0.90 -2.63 -1.12
C CYS A 69 -1.39 -2.72 0.34
N VAL A 70 -2.71 -2.79 0.55
CA VAL A 70 -3.31 -2.95 1.90
C VAL A 70 -2.87 -4.25 2.56
N ASN A 71 -2.96 -5.37 1.82
CA ASN A 71 -2.60 -6.68 2.35
C ASN A 71 -1.12 -6.73 2.76
N GLN A 72 -0.25 -6.10 1.97
CA GLN A 72 1.17 -6.04 2.27
C GLN A 72 1.48 -5.12 3.45
N ALA A 73 0.83 -3.95 3.56
CA ALA A 73 1.00 -3.06 4.70
C ALA A 73 0.64 -3.75 6.03
N ILE A 74 -0.50 -4.44 6.07
CA ILE A 74 -0.94 -5.21 7.26
C ILE A 74 0.07 -6.32 7.56
N TRP A 75 0.56 -7.02 6.53
CA TRP A 75 1.53 -8.09 6.68
C TRP A 75 2.87 -7.59 7.23
N LEU A 76 3.37 -6.46 6.72
CA LEU A 76 4.62 -5.83 7.16
C LEU A 76 4.53 -5.35 8.60
N GLN A 77 3.42 -4.72 9.00
CA GLN A 77 3.18 -4.28 10.38
C GLN A 77 3.11 -5.46 11.35
N CYS A 78 2.36 -6.52 11.01
CA CYS A 78 2.28 -7.74 11.83
C CYS A 78 3.64 -8.44 11.95
N THR A 79 4.40 -8.48 10.86
CA THR A 79 5.75 -9.08 10.84
C THR A 79 6.72 -8.27 11.67
N SER A 80 6.68 -6.94 11.58
CA SER A 80 7.44 -6.03 12.45
C SER A 80 7.15 -6.28 13.91
N ALA A 81 5.88 -6.26 14.31
CA ALA A 81 5.49 -6.46 15.70
C ALA A 81 5.96 -7.83 16.23
N ARG A 82 5.92 -8.88 15.40
CA ARG A 82 6.44 -10.20 15.74
C ARG A 82 7.95 -10.20 15.94
N GLU A 83 8.69 -9.59 15.03
CA GLU A 83 10.16 -9.54 15.09
C GLU A 83 10.65 -8.65 16.24
N ALA A 84 9.98 -7.53 16.50
CA ALA A 84 10.32 -6.59 17.58
C ALA A 84 9.96 -7.10 18.98
N ALA A 85 8.93 -7.95 19.09
CA ALA A 85 8.54 -8.60 20.35
C ALA A 85 9.38 -9.86 20.66
N PHE A 86 10.05 -10.44 19.67
CA PHE A 86 10.84 -11.65 19.88
C PHE A 86 12.09 -11.33 20.70
N GLN A 87 12.30 -12.08 21.79
CA GLN A 87 13.40 -11.87 22.76
C GLN A 87 13.41 -10.47 23.41
N ASN A 88 12.25 -9.80 23.46
CA ASN A 88 12.10 -8.49 24.07
C ASN A 88 11.23 -8.56 25.34
N ILE A 89 11.43 -7.61 26.25
CA ILE A 89 10.64 -7.47 27.49
C ILE A 89 9.29 -6.81 27.17
N LYS A 90 9.26 -5.95 26.14
CA LYS A 90 8.03 -5.31 25.66
C LYS A 90 7.03 -6.35 25.17
N THR A 91 5.76 -6.12 25.48
CA THR A 91 4.67 -6.96 25.00
C THR A 91 4.40 -6.70 23.51
N ILE A 92 3.77 -7.68 22.84
CA ILE A 92 3.44 -7.53 21.42
C ILE A 92 2.53 -6.33 21.14
N ALA A 93 1.67 -5.95 22.09
CA ALA A 93 0.79 -4.80 21.98
C ALA A 93 1.57 -3.48 21.99
N GLU A 94 2.58 -3.36 22.86
CA GLU A 94 3.45 -2.17 22.92
C GLU A 94 4.31 -2.05 21.66
N CYS A 95 4.90 -3.16 21.20
CA CYS A 95 5.67 -3.17 19.96
C CYS A 95 4.82 -2.78 18.74
N LEU A 96 3.58 -3.26 18.66
CA LEU A 96 2.65 -2.90 17.58
C LEU A 96 2.22 -1.43 17.68
N ALA A 97 1.93 -0.93 18.87
CA ALA A 97 1.57 0.47 19.08
C ALA A 97 2.71 1.42 18.69
N ASP A 98 3.95 1.10 19.11
CA ASP A 98 5.14 1.85 18.73
C ASP A 98 5.33 1.84 17.20
N GLU A 99 5.10 0.71 16.54
CA GLU A 99 5.20 0.59 15.08
C GLU A 99 4.14 1.45 14.38
N LEU A 100 2.88 1.41 14.81
CA LEU A 100 1.79 2.21 14.23
C LEU A 100 2.02 3.71 14.38
N ILE A 101 2.52 4.16 15.54
CA ILE A 101 2.83 5.58 15.78
C ILE A 101 3.98 6.05 14.90
N ASN A 102 5.00 5.20 14.70
CA ASN A 102 6.16 5.54 13.88
C ASN A 102 5.82 5.51 12.38
N ALA A 103 5.01 4.55 11.96
CA ALA A 103 4.46 4.44 10.60
C ALA A 103 3.62 5.69 10.26
N ALA A 104 2.66 6.07 11.12
CA ALA A 104 1.84 7.27 10.91
C ALA A 104 2.65 8.58 10.78
N LYS A 105 3.87 8.62 11.33
CA LYS A 105 4.79 9.77 11.21
C LYS A 105 5.71 9.69 9.99
N GLY A 106 5.67 8.60 9.22
CA GLY A 106 6.61 8.33 8.12
C GLY A 106 8.05 8.17 8.61
N SER A 107 8.26 7.70 9.84
CA SER A 107 9.59 7.62 10.44
C SER A 107 10.35 6.40 9.91
N SER A 108 11.59 6.62 9.48
CA SER A 108 12.52 5.56 9.08
C SER A 108 12.94 4.66 10.24
N ASN A 109 12.44 4.86 11.47
CA ASN A 109 12.60 3.90 12.56
C ASN A 109 11.63 2.70 12.44
N SER A 110 10.50 2.87 11.76
CA SER A 110 9.53 1.80 11.51
C SER A 110 10.13 0.75 10.56
N TYR A 111 9.84 -0.51 10.82
CA TYR A 111 10.19 -1.62 9.93
C TYR A 111 9.37 -1.58 8.64
N ALA A 112 8.08 -1.29 8.73
CA ALA A 112 7.18 -1.22 7.57
C ALA A 112 7.68 -0.18 6.56
N ILE A 113 8.01 1.04 7.01
CA ILE A 113 8.56 2.10 6.16
C ILE A 113 9.90 1.69 5.54
N LYS A 114 10.83 1.13 6.32
CA LYS A 114 12.13 0.66 5.79
C LYS A 114 11.97 -0.37 4.68
N LYS A 115 11.04 -1.31 4.85
CA LYS A 115 10.78 -2.36 3.86
C LYS A 115 10.10 -1.81 2.62
N LYS A 116 9.12 -0.91 2.79
CA LYS A 116 8.48 -0.19 1.69
C LYS A 116 9.51 0.58 0.86
N ASP A 117 10.35 1.40 1.50
CA ASP A 117 11.34 2.23 0.82
C ASP A 117 12.39 1.38 0.08
N GLU A 118 12.77 0.22 0.65
CA GLU A 118 13.68 -0.71 -0.01
C GLU A 118 13.05 -1.33 -1.27
N LEU A 119 11.78 -1.71 -1.22
CA LEU A 119 11.06 -2.29 -2.35
C LEU A 119 10.87 -1.25 -3.47
N GLU A 120 10.47 -0.03 -3.13
CA GLU A 120 10.35 1.08 -4.09
C GLU A 120 11.70 1.47 -4.71
N ARG A 121 12.79 1.41 -3.91
CA ARG A 121 14.15 1.61 -4.43
C ARG A 121 14.55 0.54 -5.43
N VAL A 122 14.21 -0.72 -5.17
CA VAL A 122 14.47 -1.84 -6.08
C VAL A 122 13.62 -1.70 -7.35
N ALA A 123 12.34 -1.35 -7.24
CA ALA A 123 11.48 -1.10 -8.39
C ALA A 123 12.05 0.01 -9.28
N LYS A 124 12.42 1.16 -8.70
CA LYS A 124 13.02 2.29 -9.41
C LYS A 124 14.28 1.89 -10.18
N SER A 125 15.16 1.09 -9.57
CA SER A 125 16.38 0.61 -10.24
C SER A 125 16.11 -0.27 -11.46
N ASN A 126 14.94 -0.91 -11.53
CA ASN A 126 14.54 -1.79 -12.63
C ASN A 126 13.80 -1.06 -13.76
N VAL A 127 13.32 0.16 -13.53
CA VAL A 127 12.76 1.02 -14.59
C VAL A 127 13.84 1.43 -15.59
N ASP A 128 15.07 1.68 -15.13
CA ASP A 128 16.18 2.18 -15.94
C ASP A 128 16.76 1.14 -16.92
N TYR A 129 16.61 -0.17 -16.67
CA TYR A 129 17.11 -1.23 -17.55
C TYR A 129 16.28 -1.44 -18.82
N LEU A 130 15.14 -0.77 -18.97
CA LEU A 130 14.45 -0.69 -20.27
C LEU A 130 15.01 0.41 -21.17
N ALA A 131 15.87 1.29 -20.63
CA ALA A 131 16.53 2.36 -21.37
C ALA A 131 17.92 1.97 -21.91
N VAL A 132 18.29 0.68 -21.94
CA VAL A 132 19.50 0.24 -22.66
C VAL A 132 19.18 0.19 -24.17
N PRO A 133 19.77 1.07 -25.00
CA PRO A 133 19.44 1.13 -26.43
C PRO A 133 19.74 -0.18 -27.18
N SER A 134 20.64 -0.99 -26.65
CA SER A 134 21.17 -2.20 -27.30
C SER A 134 20.16 -3.32 -27.49
N ILE A 135 19.07 -3.38 -26.72
CA ILE A 135 18.03 -4.44 -26.87
C ILE A 135 16.85 -3.94 -27.72
N LYS A 136 16.64 -2.63 -27.83
CA LYS A 136 15.51 -2.08 -28.61
C LYS A 136 15.72 -2.26 -30.12
N LEU A 137 16.97 -2.29 -30.59
CA LEU A 137 17.30 -2.50 -32.01
C LEU A 137 17.04 -3.93 -32.49
N SER A 138 17.29 -4.94 -31.65
CA SER A 138 17.12 -6.34 -32.01
C SER A 138 15.65 -6.81 -32.05
N ILE A 139 14.77 -6.16 -31.29
CA ILE A 139 13.34 -6.52 -31.26
C ILE A 139 12.52 -5.70 -32.27
N LEU A 140 12.86 -4.42 -32.52
CA LEU A 140 12.19 -3.63 -33.57
C LEU A 140 12.66 -3.97 -34.99
N GLY A 141 13.89 -4.44 -35.18
CA GLY A 141 14.41 -4.83 -36.50
C GLY A 141 13.71 -6.04 -37.12
N ALA A 142 13.06 -6.89 -36.32
CA ALA A 142 12.33 -8.06 -36.80
C ALA A 142 10.88 -7.75 -37.24
N ALA A 143 10.38 -6.53 -37.02
CA ALA A 143 9.01 -6.14 -37.32
C ALA A 143 8.85 -5.28 -38.58
N SER A 144 9.94 -4.96 -39.29
CA SER A 144 9.93 -4.11 -40.49
C SER A 144 10.59 -4.79 -41.69
N GLU A 145 10.08 -5.95 -42.09
CA GLU A 145 10.22 -6.46 -43.47
C GLU A 145 8.87 -7.00 -43.93
N LYS A 146 8.02 -6.08 -44.39
CA LYS A 146 7.00 -6.30 -45.42
C LYS A 146 6.90 -5.04 -46.26
#